data_AF-A0A329N7C2-F1
#
_entry.id   AF-A0A329N7C2-F1
#
_cell.length_a   1.000
_cell.length_b   1.000
_cell.length_c   1.000
_cell.angle_alpha   90.00
_cell.angle_beta   90.00
_cell.angle_gamma   90.00
#
_symmetry.space_group_name_H-M   'P 1'
#
loop_
_entity.id
_entity.type
_entity.pdbx_description
1 polymer ?
#
loop_
_entity_poly.entity_id
_entity_poly.type
_entity_poly.pdbx_seq_one_letter_code
_entity_poly.pdbx_strand_id
1 'polypeptide(L)' 'MRFKNHPLLYFLLIILGAVLAFIGQGKGGEDRPYILIAGFVLLMYGLYGATAKWIKDNPRDNSNENREEEEE' A
#
# COMPACT_ATOMS: atom_id res chain seq x y z
N MET A 1 19.58 -14.67 -12.35
CA MET A 1 18.15 -14.60 -11.95
C MET A 1 17.83 -13.18 -11.52
N ARG A 2 17.01 -12.45 -12.29
CA ARG A 2 16.73 -11.04 -12.06
C ARG A 2 15.42 -10.93 -11.29
N PHE A 3 15.49 -10.72 -9.98
CA PHE A 3 14.33 -10.56 -9.11
C PHE A 3 13.53 -9.33 -9.55
N LYS A 4 12.48 -9.55 -10.34
CA LYS A 4 11.46 -8.55 -10.68
C LYS A 4 10.30 -8.67 -9.67
N ASN A 5 10.61 -8.75 -8.37
CA ASN A 5 9.67 -9.15 -7.32
C ASN A 5 9.10 -7.97 -6.51
N HIS A 6 9.04 -6.76 -7.08
CA HIS A 6 8.44 -5.61 -6.39
C HIS A 6 6.98 -5.82 -5.91
N PRO A 7 6.06 -6.49 -6.64
CA PRO A 7 4.69 -6.66 -6.14
C PRO A 7 4.57 -7.68 -5.01
N LEU A 8 5.43 -8.71 -4.98
CA LEU A 8 5.40 -9.76 -3.96
C LEU A 8 5.77 -9.24 -2.57
N LEU A 9 6.71 -8.30 -2.48
CA LEU A 9 7.15 -7.72 -1.21
C LEU A 9 6.03 -6.89 -0.55
N TYR A 10 5.32 -6.06 -1.33
CA TYR A 10 4.18 -5.29 -0.80
C TYR A 10 3.03 -6.19 -0.38
N PHE A 11 2.76 -7.25 -1.15
CA PHE A 11 1.74 -8.24 -0.78
C PHE A 11 2.10 -8.97 0.52
N LEU A 12 3.37 -9.34 0.70
CA LEU A 12 3.86 -9.93 1.94
C LEU A 12 3.71 -8.99 3.13
N LEU A 13 4.00 -7.69 2.96
CA LEU A 13 3.84 -6.66 3.99
C LEU A 13 2.37 -6.47 4.38
N ILE A 14 1.45 -6.50 3.42
CA ILE A 14 0.00 -6.43 3.67
C ILE A 14 -0.46 -7.64 4.49
N ILE A 15 -0.07 -8.86 4.11
CA ILE A 15 -0.43 -10.08 4.84
C ILE A 15 0.16 -10.04 6.26
N LEU A 16 1.43 -9.68 6.41
CA LEU A 16 2.09 -9.60 7.70
C LEU A 16 1.42 -8.54 8.60
N GLY A 17 1.10 -7.38 8.05
CA GLY A 17 0.40 -6.30 8.77
C GLY A 17 -1.01 -6.71 9.20
N ALA A 18 -1.73 -7.43 8.35
CA ALA A 18 -3.07 -7.94 8.66
C ALA A 18 -3.04 -8.98 9.79
N VAL A 19 -2.09 -9.92 9.77
CA VAL A 19 -1.90 -10.91 10.85
C VAL A 19 -1.56 -10.19 12.16
N LEU A 20 -0.67 -9.19 12.12
CA LEU A 20 -0.26 -8.45 13.30
C LEU A 20 -1.41 -7.62 13.89
N ALA A 21 -2.19 -6.95 13.04
CA ALA A 21 -3.38 -6.21 13.46
C ALA A 21 -4.44 -7.14 14.06
N PHE A 22 -4.65 -8.34 13.50
CA PHE A 22 -5.59 -9.32 14.02
C PHE A 22 -5.18 -9.83 15.42
N ILE A 23 -3.89 -10.09 15.65
CA ILE A 23 -3.35 -10.46 16.96
C ILE A 23 -3.50 -9.30 17.97
N GLY A 24 -3.30 -8.06 17.53
CA GLY A 24 -3.43 -6.85 18.34
C GLY A 24 -4.88 -6.53 18.75
N GLN A 25 -5.89 -7.01 18.02
CA GLN A 25 -7.31 -6.73 18.29
C GLN A 25 -7.89 -7.50 19.49
N GLY A 26 -7.20 -8.55 19.97
CA GLY A 26 -7.64 -9.34 21.11
C GLY A 26 -7.74 -8.53 22.41
N LYS A 27 -8.76 -8.82 23.23
CA LYS A 27 -8.91 -8.21 24.56
C LYS A 27 -7.89 -8.81 25.54
N GLY A 28 -6.98 -7.99 26.07
CA GLY A 28 -6.09 -8.33 27.19
C GLY A 28 -4.60 -8.24 26.88
N GLY A 29 -3.89 -7.40 27.65
CA GLY A 29 -2.46 -7.13 27.55
C GLY A 29 -2.18 -5.66 27.29
N GLU A 30 -1.38 -5.02 28.14
CA GLU A 30 -1.01 -3.60 28.05
C GLU A 30 -0.25 -3.28 26.76
N ASP A 31 0.40 -4.30 26.17
CA ASP A 31 1.21 -4.17 24.95
C ASP A 31 0.42 -4.34 23.64
N ARG A 32 -0.81 -4.85 23.71
CA ARG A 32 -1.67 -5.12 22.53
C ARG A 32 -1.95 -3.88 21.66
N PRO A 33 -2.18 -2.68 22.21
CA PRO A 33 -2.42 -1.48 21.40
C PRO A 33 -1.22 -1.16 20.50
N TYR A 34 0.00 -1.35 21.01
CA TYR A 34 1.22 -1.11 20.23
C TYR A 34 1.37 -2.11 19.08
N ILE A 35 1.01 -3.38 19.31
CA ILE A 35 0.99 -4.42 18.27
C ILE A 35 -0.05 -4.08 17.19
N LEU A 36 -1.23 -3.59 17.59
CA LEU A 36 -2.27 -3.16 16.67
C LEU A 36 -1.82 -1.97 15.82
N ILE A 37 -1.21 -0.96 16.43
CA ILE A 37 -0.66 0.22 15.73
C ILE A 37 0.44 -0.20 14.76
N ALA A 38 1.38 -1.06 15.19
CA ALA A 38 2.44 -1.57 14.32
C ALA A 38 1.86 -2.33 13.12
N GLY A 39 0.83 -3.16 13.34
CA GLY A 39 0.12 -3.86 12.28
C GLY A 39 -0.52 -2.92 11.26
N PHE A 40 -1.19 -1.86 11.73
CA PHE A 40 -1.78 -0.83 10.88
C PHE A 40 -0.75 -0.03 10.08
N VAL A 41 0.36 0.38 10.71
CA VAL A 41 1.44 1.09 10.02
C VAL A 41 2.04 0.22 8.91
N LEU A 42 2.28 -1.06 9.19
CA LEU A 42 2.81 -2.01 8.20
C LEU A 42 1.82 -2.23 7.04
N LEU A 43 0.53 -2.35 7.36
CA LEU A 43 -0.55 -2.45 6.37
C LEU A 43 -0.58 -1.23 5.45
N MET A 44 -0.56 -0.03 6.01
CA MET A 44 -0.56 1.22 5.25
C MET A 44 0.67 1.34 4.37
N TYR A 45 1.85 0.97 4.86
CA TYR A 45 3.08 0.97 4.07
C TYR A 45 3.01 0.01 2.88
N GLY A 46 2.54 -1.22 3.11
CA GLY A 46 2.34 -2.20 2.05
C GLY A 46 1.31 -1.75 1.01
N LEU A 47 0.19 -1.19 1.46
CA LEU A 47 -0.88 -0.70 0.59
C LEU A 47 -0.44 0.51 -0.25
N TYR A 48 0.29 1.44 0.36
CA TYR A 48 0.87 2.59 -0.33
C TYR A 48 1.85 2.14 -1.41
N GLY A 49 2.78 1.24 -1.09
CA GLY A 49 3.73 0.70 -2.07
C GLY A 49 3.06 -0.03 -3.23
N ALA A 50 2.02 -0.83 -2.94
CA ALA A 50 1.22 -1.50 -3.97
C ALA A 50 0.50 -0.51 -4.89
N THR A 51 -0.15 0.50 -4.30
CA THR A 51 -0.93 1.51 -5.04
C THR A 51 -0.03 2.44 -5.86
N ALA A 52 1.07 2.92 -5.28
CA ALA A 52 2.05 3.75 -5.98
C ALA A 52 2.66 3.01 -7.18
N LYS A 53 2.93 1.71 -7.02
CA LYS A 53 3.40 0.86 -8.11
C LYS A 53 2.33 0.66 -9.18
N TRP A 54 1.07 0.47 -8.80
CA TRP A 54 -0.04 0.37 -9.75
C TRP A 54 -0.20 1.64 -10.60
N ILE A 55 -0.10 2.82 -9.98
CA ILE A 55 -0.13 4.11 -10.70
C ILE A 55 1.05 4.23 -11.67
N LYS A 56 2.25 3.83 -11.25
CA LYS A 56 3.45 3.86 -12.10
C LYS A 56 3.35 2.88 -13.27
N ASP A 57 2.81 1.68 -13.05
CA ASP A 57 2.73 0.63 -14.06
C ASP A 57 1.54 0.87 -15.02
N ASN A 58 0.53 1.65 -14.60
CA ASN A 58 -0.61 2.06 -15.41
C ASN A 58 -0.80 3.59 -15.32
N PRO A 59 0.13 4.39 -15.88
CA PRO A 59 -0.04 5.84 -15.92
C PRO A 59 -1.34 6.12 -16.69
N ARG A 60 -2.26 6.85 -16.06
CA ARG A 60 -3.42 7.38 -16.79
C ARG A 60 -2.85 8.21 -17.92
N ASP A 61 -3.29 7.90 -19.13
CA ASP A 61 -2.96 8.66 -20.33
C ASP A 61 -3.51 10.08 -20.19
N ASN A 62 -2.70 10.97 -19.61
CA ASN A 62 -2.94 12.41 -19.58
C ASN A 62 -2.47 13.07 -20.89
N SER A 63 -2.59 12.38 -22.04
CA SER A 63 -2.32 13.00 -23.36
C SER A 63 -3.53 13.71 -23.98
N ASN A 64 -4.66 13.84 -23.28
CA ASN A 64 -5.86 14.53 -23.77
C ASN A 64 -6.36 15.66 -22.84
N GLU A 65 -5.48 16.41 -22.19
CA GLU A 65 -5.87 17.61 -21.41
C GLU A 65 -5.03 18.84 -21.79
N ASN A 66 -4.62 18.96 -23.06
CA ASN A 66 -3.92 20.14 -23.61
C ASN A 66 -4.30 20.38 -25.09
N ARG A 67 -5.60 20.40 -25.42
CA ARG A 67 -6.10 20.80 -26.76
C ARG A 67 -7.44 21.56 -26.72
N GLU A 68 -7.71 22.33 -25.67
CA GLU A 68 -8.91 23.21 -25.63
C GLU A 68 -8.59 24.59 -25.01
N GLU A 69 -7.41 25.13 -25.29
CA GLU A 69 -7.10 26.55 -25.04
C GLU A 69 -6.50 27.16 -26.32
N GLU A 70 -7.27 27.23 -27.41
CA GLU A 70 -6.86 27.99 -28.60
C GLU A 70 -8.03 28.33 -29.55
N GLU A 71 -9.22 28.68 -29.06
CA GLU A 71 -10.24 29.40 -29.87
C GLU A 71 -11.08 30.35 -28.98
N GLU A 72 -10.55 31.54 -28.69
CA GLU A 72 -11.34 32.78 -28.50
C GLU A 72 -10.75 33.91 -29.37
#